data_AF-A0A7W0RDK6-F1
#
_entry.id   AF-A0A7W0RDK6-F1
#
_cell.length_a   1.000
_cell.length_b   1.000
_cell.length_c   1.000
_cell.angle_alpha   90.00
_cell.angle_beta   90.00
_cell.angle_gamma   90.00
#
_symmetry.space_group_name_H-M   'P 1'
#
loop_
_entity.id
_entity.type
_entity.pdbx_description
1 polymer ?
#
loop_
_entity_poly.entity_id
_entity_poly.type
_entity_poly.pdbx_seq_one_letter_code
_entity_poly.pdbx_strand_id
1 'polypeptide(L)'
;MAKDTEKLIRQLSLISFLMAERRPVTALEIKQEVEGYSGMNDDAFARRFYADRAELESLGIELKVEKPAEGYYEAETYTLPPENYYLPAIEFADAELGALRTALSLLDGEFAYAEPLRLALQQLSWGKPSPLTAPEQQSVELGIKA
;
A
#
# COMPACT_ATOMS: atom_id res chain seq x y z
N MET A 1 -16.60 -10.13 11.67
CA MET A 1 -15.40 -9.92 12.50
C MET A 1 -14.24 -10.78 12.04
N ALA A 2 -14.15 -12.09 12.35
CA ALA A 2 -13.00 -12.93 11.93
C ALA A 2 -12.73 -12.93 10.41
N LYS A 3 -13.79 -13.09 9.60
CA LYS A 3 -13.70 -13.10 8.13
C LYS A 3 -13.24 -11.76 7.52
N ASP A 4 -13.61 -10.65 8.16
CA ASP A 4 -13.25 -9.31 7.69
C ASP A 4 -11.78 -9.02 8.04
N THR A 5 -11.32 -9.48 9.20
CA THR A 5 -9.91 -9.41 9.60
C THR A 5 -9.02 -10.25 8.69
N GLU A 6 -9.39 -11.50 8.39
CA GLU A 6 -8.64 -12.35 7.45
C GLU A 6 -8.52 -11.73 6.06
N LYS A 7 -9.60 -11.09 5.59
CA LYS A 7 -9.61 -10.38 4.32
C LYS A 7 -8.69 -9.16 4.36
N LEU A 8 -8.77 -8.37 5.41
CA LEU A 8 -7.90 -7.21 5.59
C LEU A 8 -6.43 -7.63 5.61
N ILE A 9 -6.09 -8.73 6.31
CA ILE A 9 -4.74 -9.30 6.31
C ILE A 9 -4.31 -9.65 4.88
N ARG A 10 -5.12 -10.40 4.11
CA ARG A 10 -4.76 -10.74 2.72
C ARG A 10 -4.53 -9.51 1.83
N GLN A 11 -5.39 -8.49 1.94
CA GLN A 11 -5.27 -7.26 1.15
C GLN A 11 -4.02 -6.46 1.52
N LEU A 12 -3.76 -6.26 2.82
CA LEU A 12 -2.58 -5.54 3.30
C LEU A 12 -1.29 -6.29 2.98
N SER A 13 -1.28 -7.61 3.12
CA SER A 13 -0.13 -8.45 2.79
C SER A 13 0.12 -8.47 1.28
N LEU A 14 -0.92 -8.49 0.45
CA LEU A 14 -0.79 -8.38 -1.01
C LEU A 14 -0.17 -7.04 -1.42
N ILE A 15 -0.68 -5.92 -0.88
CA ILE A 15 -0.12 -4.58 -1.15
C ILE A 15 1.34 -4.55 -0.70
N SER A 16 1.62 -4.99 0.52
CA SER A 16 2.98 -4.94 1.09
C SER A 16 3.97 -5.76 0.25
N PHE A 17 3.55 -6.95 -0.19
CA PHE A 17 4.34 -7.80 -1.06
C PHE A 17 4.63 -7.13 -2.42
N LEU A 18 3.61 -6.58 -3.10
CA LEU A 18 3.78 -5.92 -4.39
C LEU A 18 4.56 -4.61 -4.31
N MET A 19 4.49 -3.89 -3.19
CA MET A 19 5.29 -2.69 -2.95
C MET A 19 6.77 -3.02 -2.69
N ALA A 20 7.04 -4.18 -2.06
CA ALA A 20 8.39 -4.67 -1.84
C ALA A 20 9.00 -5.23 -3.13
N GLU A 21 8.21 -5.99 -3.90
CA GLU A 21 8.58 -6.54 -5.19
C GLU A 21 8.48 -5.47 -6.28
N ARG A 22 9.58 -4.75 -6.51
CA ARG A 22 9.68 -3.71 -7.58
C ARG A 22 9.79 -4.29 -9.00
N ARG A 23 9.31 -5.52 -9.21
CA ARG A 23 9.35 -6.25 -10.49
C ARG A 23 7.99 -6.89 -10.74
N PRO A 24 7.66 -7.21 -12.02
CA PRO A 24 6.51 -8.05 -12.32
C PRO A 24 6.61 -9.41 -11.63
N VAL A 25 5.54 -9.78 -10.92
CA VAL A 25 5.38 -11.08 -10.25
C VAL A 25 4.17 -11.83 -10.80
N THR A 26 4.26 -13.14 -10.83
CA THR A 26 3.18 -14.02 -11.30
C THR A 26 2.13 -14.24 -10.20
N ALA A 27 0.93 -14.68 -10.61
CA ALA A 27 -0.10 -15.11 -9.65
C ALA A 27 0.37 -16.28 -8.77
N LEU A 28 1.29 -17.12 -9.26
CA LEU A 28 1.85 -18.23 -8.48
C LEU A 28 2.76 -17.75 -7.35
N GLU A 29 3.65 -16.79 -7.63
CA GLU A 29 4.50 -16.16 -6.61
C GLU A 29 3.64 -15.45 -5.56
N ILE A 30 2.63 -14.69 -5.99
CA ILE A 30 1.66 -14.06 -5.08
C ILE A 30 1.01 -15.10 -4.18
N LYS A 31 0.56 -16.22 -4.74
CA LYS A 31 -0.07 -17.28 -3.96
C LYS A 31 0.86 -17.82 -2.88
N GLN A 32 2.14 -18.01 -3.21
CA GLN A 32 3.14 -18.62 -2.32
C GLN A 32 3.58 -17.69 -1.20
N GLU A 33 3.83 -16.42 -1.51
CA GLU A 33 4.49 -15.48 -0.60
C GLU A 33 3.51 -14.64 0.22
N VAL A 34 2.30 -14.40 -0.28
CA VAL A 34 1.34 -13.54 0.42
C VAL A 34 0.62 -14.30 1.54
N GLU A 35 0.69 -13.73 2.73
CA GLU A 35 -0.03 -14.22 3.90
C GLU A 35 -1.54 -14.31 3.63
N GLY A 36 -2.11 -15.47 3.94
CA GLY A 36 -3.52 -15.77 3.72
C GLY A 36 -3.86 -16.29 2.32
N TYR A 37 -2.91 -16.40 1.38
CA TYR A 37 -3.08 -17.16 0.13
C TYR A 37 -2.36 -18.51 0.12
N SER A 38 -1.21 -18.63 0.78
CA SER A 38 -0.30 -19.79 0.66
C SER A 38 -0.93 -21.17 0.98
N GLY A 39 -1.92 -21.22 1.87
CA GLY A 39 -2.63 -22.46 2.22
C GLY A 39 -3.83 -22.80 1.32
N MET A 40 -4.17 -21.97 0.33
CA MET A 40 -5.37 -22.17 -0.49
C MET A 40 -5.11 -23.11 -1.68
N ASN A 41 -6.15 -23.83 -2.11
CA ASN A 41 -6.13 -24.47 -3.42
C ASN A 41 -6.28 -23.41 -4.55
N ASP A 42 -6.03 -23.81 -5.79
CA ASP A 42 -5.97 -22.88 -6.92
C ASP A 42 -7.30 -22.17 -7.17
N ASP A 43 -8.43 -22.88 -7.08
CA ASP A 43 -9.76 -22.30 -7.28
C ASP A 43 -10.13 -21.27 -6.21
N ALA A 44 -9.83 -21.58 -4.94
CA ALA A 44 -10.09 -20.68 -3.82
C ALA A 44 -9.19 -19.45 -3.90
N PHE A 45 -7.91 -19.64 -4.22
CA PHE A 45 -6.96 -18.55 -4.44
C PHE A 45 -7.44 -17.64 -5.56
N ALA A 46 -7.72 -18.17 -6.76
CA ALA A 46 -8.14 -17.37 -7.91
C ALA A 46 -9.36 -16.50 -7.55
N ARG A 47 -10.40 -17.10 -6.98
CA ARG A 47 -11.61 -16.36 -6.57
C ARG A 47 -11.31 -15.25 -5.54
N ARG A 48 -10.46 -15.54 -4.55
CA ARG A 48 -10.11 -14.58 -3.49
C ARG A 48 -9.22 -13.47 -4.02
N PHE A 49 -8.20 -13.80 -4.78
CA PHE A 49 -7.27 -12.85 -5.37
C PHE A 49 -8.00 -11.84 -6.27
N TYR A 50 -8.87 -12.29 -7.18
CA TYR A 50 -9.62 -11.38 -8.05
C TYR A 50 -10.64 -10.54 -7.28
N ALA A 51 -11.28 -11.09 -6.24
CA ALA A 51 -12.19 -10.33 -5.39
C ALA A 51 -11.44 -9.26 -4.57
N ASP A 52 -10.33 -9.64 -3.94
CA ASP A 52 -9.50 -8.74 -3.13
C ASP A 52 -8.90 -7.65 -4.03
N ARG A 53 -8.45 -7.98 -5.26
CA ARG A 53 -8.00 -7.01 -6.27
C ARG A 53 -9.10 -6.03 -6.69
N ALA A 54 -10.29 -6.52 -7.04
CA ALA A 54 -11.40 -5.67 -7.47
C ALA A 54 -11.81 -4.67 -6.37
N GLU A 55 -11.69 -5.08 -5.11
CA GLU A 55 -11.95 -4.20 -3.99
C GLU A 55 -10.83 -3.17 -3.78
N LEU A 56 -9.56 -3.56 -3.92
CA LEU A 56 -8.46 -2.60 -3.92
C LEU A 56 -8.63 -1.56 -5.03
N GLU A 57 -9.02 -1.98 -6.23
CA GLU A 57 -9.34 -1.11 -7.35
C GLU A 57 -10.49 -0.14 -7.01
N SER A 58 -11.54 -0.62 -6.32
CA SER A 58 -12.63 0.25 -5.85
C SER A 58 -12.19 1.29 -4.80
N LEU A 59 -11.07 1.05 -4.11
CA LEU A 59 -10.43 1.99 -3.18
C LEU A 59 -9.41 2.90 -3.87
N GLY A 60 -9.22 2.78 -5.19
CA GLY A 60 -8.24 3.53 -5.97
C GLY A 60 -6.83 2.95 -5.95
N ILE A 61 -6.65 1.70 -5.50
CA ILE A 61 -5.38 0.97 -5.52
C ILE A 61 -5.39 0.02 -6.71
N GLU A 62 -4.81 0.46 -7.83
CA GLU A 62 -4.88 -0.28 -9.10
C GLU A 62 -3.62 -1.11 -9.37
N LEU A 63 -3.75 -2.43 -9.35
CA LEU A 63 -2.66 -3.32 -9.76
C LEU A 63 -2.48 -3.25 -11.28
N LYS A 64 -1.25 -2.96 -11.73
CA LYS A 64 -0.90 -3.03 -13.14
C LYS A 64 -0.73 -4.49 -13.54
N VAL A 65 -1.44 -4.89 -14.60
CA VAL A 65 -1.39 -6.25 -15.13
C VAL A 65 -0.77 -6.22 -16.51
N GLU A 66 0.30 -6.99 -16.67
CA GLU A 66 0.95 -7.19 -17.95
C GLU A 66 0.58 -8.57 -18.47
N LYS A 67 -0.07 -8.59 -19.64
CA LYS A 67 -0.46 -9.81 -20.34
C LYS A 67 0.55 -10.05 -21.46
N PRO A 68 1.07 -11.28 -21.61
CA PRO A 68 1.95 -11.58 -22.71
C PRO A 68 1.23 -11.41 -24.06
N ALA A 69 1.99 -11.06 -25.09
CA ALA A 69 1.47 -10.91 -26.44
C ALA A 69 0.87 -12.24 -26.94
N GLU A 70 -0.20 -12.16 -27.73
CA GLU A 70 -0.84 -13.34 -28.34
C GLU A 70 0.21 -14.19 -29.09
N GLY A 71 0.37 -15.45 -28.65
CA GLY A 71 1.36 -16.39 -29.17
C GLY A 71 2.46 -16.79 -28.19
N TYR A 72 2.60 -16.09 -27.06
CA TYR A 72 3.50 -16.49 -25.96
C TYR A 72 2.71 -17.22 -24.86
N TYR A 73 3.28 -18.31 -24.35
CA TYR A 73 2.73 -19.11 -23.23
C TYR A 73 3.13 -18.55 -21.85
N GLU A 74 3.49 -17.28 -21.76
CA GLU A 74 3.84 -16.69 -20.47
C GLU A 74 2.58 -16.44 -19.61
N ALA A 75 2.76 -16.47 -18.29
CA ALA A 75 1.68 -16.17 -17.36
C ALA A 75 1.49 -14.65 -17.23
N GLU A 76 0.27 -14.22 -16.89
CA GLU A 76 0.03 -12.82 -16.52
C GLU A 76 0.90 -12.43 -15.32
N THR A 77 1.46 -11.22 -15.37
CA THR A 77 2.26 -10.66 -14.28
C THR A 77 1.59 -9.41 -13.71
N TYR A 78 1.88 -9.15 -12.45
CA TYR A 78 1.25 -8.15 -11.60
C TYR A 78 2.33 -7.28 -10.98
N THR A 79 2.09 -5.97 -10.96
CA THR A 79 2.90 -4.98 -10.23
C THR A 79 1.98 -3.97 -9.55
N LEU A 80 2.48 -3.31 -8.51
CA LEU A 80 1.82 -2.14 -7.92
C LEU A 80 2.75 -0.93 -8.06
N PRO A 81 2.62 -0.15 -9.16
CA PRO A 81 3.38 1.07 -9.31
C PRO A 81 3.12 2.03 -8.13
N PRO A 82 4.14 2.73 -7.61
CA PRO A 82 3.98 3.68 -6.51
C PRO A 82 2.87 4.71 -6.74
N GLU A 83 2.71 5.19 -7.97
CA GLU A 83 1.66 6.11 -8.40
C GLU A 83 0.23 5.56 -8.28
N ASN A 84 0.08 4.23 -8.26
CA ASN A 84 -1.20 3.55 -8.10
C ASN A 84 -1.51 3.23 -6.63
N TYR A 85 -0.66 3.65 -5.69
CA TYR A 85 -0.85 3.41 -4.26
C TYR A 85 -0.69 4.68 -3.43
N TYR A 86 0.36 5.47 -3.69
CA TYR A 86 0.58 6.72 -2.96
C TYR A 86 -0.38 7.79 -3.45
N LEU A 87 -0.93 8.52 -2.49
CA LEU A 87 -1.68 9.73 -2.78
C LEU A 87 -0.74 10.81 -3.35
N PRO A 88 -1.24 11.68 -4.24
CA PRO A 88 -0.53 12.86 -4.67
C PRO A 88 -0.06 13.70 -3.49
N ALA A 89 1.04 14.43 -3.67
CA ALA A 89 1.49 15.38 -2.67
C ALA A 89 0.39 16.40 -2.39
N ILE A 90 0.10 16.63 -1.11
CA ILE A 90 -0.81 17.68 -0.66
C ILE A 90 0.05 18.81 -0.11
N GLU A 91 -0.11 20.00 -0.69
CA GLU A 91 0.47 21.22 -0.17
C GLU A 91 -0.51 21.88 0.78
N PHE A 92 -0.02 22.34 1.93
CA PHE A 92 -0.81 23.09 2.90
C PHE A 92 -0.20 24.47 3.07
N ALA A 93 -1.05 25.50 3.06
CA ALA A 93 -0.66 26.82 3.52
C ALA A 93 -0.47 26.81 5.05
N ASP A 94 0.34 27.76 5.56
CA ASP A 94 0.58 27.89 7.01
C ASP A 94 -0.72 28.02 7.82
N ALA A 95 -1.73 28.69 7.27
CA ALA A 95 -3.04 28.86 7.90
C ALA A 95 -3.80 27.52 8.01
N GLU A 96 -3.69 26.65 7.01
CA GLU A 96 -4.35 25.33 6.99
C GLU A 96 -3.66 24.37 7.97
N LEU A 97 -2.33 24.36 8.01
CA LEU A 97 -1.57 23.61 9.02
C LEU A 97 -1.89 24.10 10.43
N GLY A 98 -2.04 25.41 10.62
CA GLY A 98 -2.50 26.02 11.87
C GLY A 98 -3.89 25.51 12.27
N ALA A 99 -4.84 25.54 11.34
CA ALA A 99 -6.20 25.05 11.58
C ALA A 99 -6.24 23.55 11.94
N LEU A 100 -5.46 22.70 11.25
CA LEU A 100 -5.36 21.27 11.56
C LEU A 100 -4.76 21.01 12.95
N ARG A 101 -3.74 21.78 13.34
CA ARG A 101 -3.17 21.71 14.70
C ARG A 101 -4.17 22.15 15.76
N THR A 102 -4.93 23.21 15.50
CA THR A 102 -6.00 23.66 16.40
C THR A 102 -7.10 22.61 16.52
N ALA A 103 -7.55 22.02 15.41
CA ALA A 103 -8.53 20.95 15.42
C ALA A 103 -8.05 19.75 16.24
N LEU A 104 -6.80 19.32 16.05
CA LEU A 104 -6.19 18.24 16.84
C LEU A 104 -6.16 18.58 18.35
N SER A 105 -5.85 19.83 18.71
CA SER A 105 -5.83 20.25 20.11
C SER A 105 -7.23 20.32 20.73
N LEU A 106 -8.25 20.72 19.96
CA LEU A 106 -9.63 20.81 20.45
C LEU A 106 -10.26 19.43 20.62
N LEU A 107 -9.85 18.46 19.81
CA LEU A 107 -10.37 17.10 19.81
C LEU A 107 -9.51 16.12 20.62
N ASP A 108 -8.58 16.62 21.45
CA ASP A 108 -7.69 15.78 22.24
C ASP A 108 -8.48 14.89 23.20
N GLY A 109 -8.18 13.59 23.20
CA GLY A 109 -8.92 12.58 23.97
C GLY A 109 -10.24 12.11 23.36
N GLU A 110 -10.82 12.82 22.38
CA GLU A 110 -12.09 12.43 21.73
C GLU A 110 -11.90 11.91 20.29
N PHE A 111 -10.79 12.26 19.64
CA PHE A 111 -10.50 11.82 18.28
C PHE A 111 -9.70 10.52 18.25
N ALA A 112 -10.31 9.45 17.74
CA ALA A 112 -9.73 8.11 17.67
C ALA A 112 -8.38 8.04 16.90
N TYR A 113 -8.11 8.99 16.01
CA TYR A 113 -6.88 9.05 15.20
C TYR A 113 -5.97 10.23 15.55
N ALA A 114 -6.06 10.75 16.79
CA ALA A 114 -5.26 11.88 17.24
C ALA A 114 -3.75 11.64 17.13
N GLU A 115 -3.28 10.45 17.48
CA GLU A 115 -1.85 10.10 17.39
C GLU A 115 -1.35 10.03 15.93
N PRO A 116 -2.00 9.29 15.00
CA PRO A 116 -1.66 9.33 13.59
C PRO A 116 -1.64 10.76 13.00
N LEU A 117 -2.65 11.58 13.31
CA LEU A 117 -2.72 12.96 12.83
C LEU A 117 -1.56 13.81 13.38
N ARG A 118 -1.21 13.62 14.65
CA ARG A 118 -0.06 14.32 15.28
C ARG A 118 1.25 14.00 14.57
N LEU A 119 1.48 12.72 14.27
CA LEU A 119 2.68 12.27 13.54
C LEU A 119 2.70 12.82 12.12
N ALA A 120 1.57 12.79 11.41
CA ALA A 120 1.46 13.36 10.06
C ALA A 120 1.80 14.86 10.04
N LEU A 121 1.26 15.64 10.99
CA LEU A 121 1.56 17.07 11.11
C LEU A 121 3.03 17.35 11.48
N GLN A 122 3.68 16.45 12.23
CA GLN A 122 5.12 16.53 12.48
C GLN A 122 5.92 16.28 11.19
N GLN A 123 5.56 15.27 10.40
CA GLN A 123 6.24 14.99 9.12
C GLN A 123 6.10 16.16 8.13
N LEU A 124 4.91 16.77 8.04
CA LEU A 124 4.68 17.94 7.20
C LEU A 124 5.57 19.11 7.63
N SER A 125 5.77 19.31 8.93
CA SER A 125 6.67 20.35 9.44
C SER A 125 8.15 20.12 9.13
N TRP A 126 8.54 18.87 8.84
CA TRP A 126 9.90 18.51 8.43
C TRP A 126 10.12 18.58 6.91
N GLY A 127 9.07 18.81 6.11
CA GLY A 127 9.19 19.04 4.67
C GLY A 127 9.73 17.85 3.89
N LYS A 128 9.42 16.60 4.30
CA LYS A 128 9.89 15.42 3.56
C LYS A 128 9.31 15.40 2.13
N PRO A 129 10.12 15.12 1.11
CA PRO A 129 9.65 15.05 -0.27
C PRO A 129 8.66 13.90 -0.46
N SER A 130 7.72 14.06 -1.40
CA SER A 130 6.77 13.01 -1.73
C SER A 130 7.50 11.78 -2.28
N PRO A 131 7.14 10.55 -1.88
CA PRO A 131 7.75 9.32 -2.39
C PRO A 131 7.59 9.15 -3.90
N LEU A 132 6.61 9.82 -4.52
CA LEU A 132 6.44 9.86 -5.98
C LEU A 132 7.50 10.70 -6.70
N THR A 133 8.10 11.65 -5.99
CA THR A 133 9.06 12.62 -6.54
C THR A 133 10.47 12.44 -5.98
N ALA A 134 10.62 11.67 -4.91
CA ALA A 134 11.91 11.37 -4.32
C ALA A 134 12.72 10.51 -5.31
N PRO A 135 14.00 10.84 -5.58
CA PRO A 135 14.87 9.93 -6.31
C PRO A 135 14.85 8.58 -5.59
N GLU A 136 14.73 7.49 -6.36
CA GLU A 136 14.56 6.12 -5.84
C GLU A 136 15.37 5.95 -4.56
N GLN A 137 14.70 5.91 -3.41
CA GLN A 137 15.38 5.86 -2.13
C GLN A 137 16.20 4.57 -2.12
N GLN A 138 17.51 4.72 -2.30
CA GLN A 138 18.50 3.70 -2.01
C GLN A 138 18.20 3.26 -0.58
N SER A 139 17.98 1.96 -0.42
CA SER A 139 17.80 1.29 0.86
C SER A 139 18.79 1.87 1.86
N VAL A 140 18.27 2.56 2.87
CA VAL A 140 19.06 3.02 4.01
C VAL A 140 19.46 1.74 4.75
N GLU A 141 20.67 1.24 4.50
CA GLU A 141 21.27 0.22 5.33
C GLU A 141 21.33 0.78 6.75
N LEU A 142 20.44 0.29 7.63
CA LEU A 142 20.55 0.50 9.05
C LEU A 142 21.84 -0.20 9.49
N GLY A 143 22.92 0.58 9.57
CA GLY A 143 24.20 0.16 10.12
C GLY A 143 24.06 -0.12 11.61
N ILE A 144 23.46 -1.25 11.97
CA ILE A 144 23.61 -1.84 13.29
C ILE A 144 24.99 -2.48 13.30
N LYS A 145 25.97 -1.73 13.82
CA LYS A 145 27.26 -2.32 14.18
C LYS A 145 27.02 -3.28 15.34
N ALA A 146 27.38 -4.54 15.14
CA ALA A 146 27.49 -5.56 16.19
C ALA A 146 28.63 -5.22 17.16
#